data_AF-A0AAW7D7L3-F1
#
_entry.id   AF-A0AAW7D7L3-F1
#
_cell.length_a   1.000
_cell.length_b   1.000
_cell.length_c   1.000
_cell.angle_alpha   90.00
_cell.angle_beta   90.00
_cell.angle_gamma   90.00
#
_symmetry.space_group_name_H-M   'P 1'
#
loop_
_entity.id
_entity.type
_entity.pdbx_description
1 polymer ?
#
loop_
_entity_poly.entity_id
_entity_poly.type
_entity_poly.pdbx_seq_one_letter_code
_entity_poly.pdbx_strand_id
1 'polypeptide(L)'
;MKYLILFILLFYSCNSNFKKSYKIGEIKLYELQCSNQYYLSLENCDCKDLPKNYFIPVGEKDSFFEIFIKENKGKLQVNSLYNKFITFGNIEEKIDFIIHTDNASFMDSIEKVNYTVIRGYINGRMNP
;
A
#
# COMPACT_ATOMS: atom_id res chain seq x y z
N MET A 1 -17.60 -8.36 45.56
CA MET A 1 -16.84 -7.68 44.49
C MET A 1 -16.87 -8.54 43.24
N LYS A 2 -17.98 -8.52 42.52
CA LYS A 2 -18.13 -9.08 41.18
C LYS A 2 -18.37 -7.88 40.26
N TYR A 3 -17.90 -7.96 39.01
CA TYR A 3 -18.07 -6.95 37.96
C TYR A 3 -17.07 -5.78 37.99
N LEU A 4 -15.80 -6.03 37.67
CA LEU A 4 -14.88 -4.96 37.22
C LEU A 4 -13.87 -5.42 36.17
N ILE A 5 -14.20 -6.42 35.35
CA ILE A 5 -13.32 -6.89 34.25
C ILE A 5 -14.13 -7.08 32.95
N LEU A 6 -15.15 -6.26 32.74
CA LEU A 6 -16.00 -6.32 31.54
C LEU A 6 -16.21 -4.93 30.93
N PHE A 7 -15.13 -4.13 30.85
CA PHE A 7 -15.15 -2.82 30.19
C PHE A 7 -13.91 -2.53 29.33
N ILE A 8 -13.08 -3.54 29.01
CA ILE A 8 -11.93 -3.39 28.09
C ILE A 8 -12.28 -3.99 26.70
N LEU A 9 -13.56 -4.02 26.34
CA LEU A 9 -14.04 -4.49 25.03
C LEU A 9 -14.79 -3.41 24.23
N LEU A 10 -14.74 -2.15 24.67
CA LEU A 10 -15.36 -1.00 24.03
C LEU A 10 -14.36 0.15 24.31
N PHE A 11 -13.47 0.57 23.41
CA PHE A 11 -13.74 1.44 22.27
C PHE A 11 -12.43 1.69 21.46
N TYR A 12 -11.76 0.67 20.93
CA TYR A 12 -10.94 0.89 19.73
C TYR A 12 -11.82 0.77 18.50
N SER A 13 -12.88 1.60 18.47
CA SER A 13 -13.52 1.96 17.21
C SER A 13 -12.52 2.84 16.45
N CYS A 14 -11.66 2.19 15.64
CA CYS A 14 -10.84 2.85 14.63
C CYS A 14 -11.76 3.51 13.62
N ASN A 15 -12.14 4.77 13.89
CA ASN A 15 -12.83 5.57 12.92
C ASN A 15 -12.12 6.91 12.77
N SER A 16 -11.31 7.01 11.73
CA SER A 16 -11.18 8.19 10.86
C SER A 16 -9.99 7.94 9.94
N ASN A 17 -10.27 7.48 8.72
CA ASN A 17 -9.48 7.55 7.49
C ASN A 17 -9.50 6.21 6.72
N PHE A 18 -9.74 6.32 5.42
CA PHE A 18 -10.03 5.22 4.51
C PHE A 18 -8.95 4.12 4.58
N LYS A 19 -9.39 2.89 4.81
CA LYS A 19 -8.53 1.72 4.96
C LYS A 19 -9.02 0.64 4.03
N LYS A 20 -8.30 0.44 2.93
CA LYS A 20 -8.50 -0.72 2.06
C LYS A 20 -7.38 -1.71 2.34
N SER A 21 -7.66 -3.00 2.22
CA SER A 21 -6.61 -4.01 2.29
C SER A 21 -6.70 -4.95 1.12
N TYR A 22 -5.54 -5.33 0.60
CA TYR A 22 -5.37 -6.25 -0.51
C TYR A 22 -4.73 -7.53 0.02
N LYS A 23 -5.30 -8.69 -0.29
CA LYS A 23 -4.65 -9.98 -0.07
C LYS A 23 -3.94 -10.37 -1.37
N ILE A 24 -2.62 -10.45 -1.36
CA ILE A 24 -1.76 -10.75 -2.49
C ILE A 24 -0.98 -12.01 -2.14
N GLY A 25 -1.50 -13.16 -2.60
CA GLY A 25 -1.06 -14.47 -2.11
C GLY A 25 -1.29 -14.58 -0.60
N GLU A 26 -0.26 -14.89 0.17
CA GLU A 26 -0.33 -14.96 1.64
C GLU A 26 -0.04 -13.62 2.33
N ILE A 27 0.38 -12.60 1.58
CA ILE A 27 0.74 -11.29 2.13
C ILE A 27 -0.46 -10.34 2.09
N LYS A 28 -0.67 -9.60 3.18
CA LYS A 28 -1.70 -8.55 3.26
C LYS A 28 -1.06 -7.18 3.18
N LEU A 29 -1.52 -6.37 2.23
CA LEU A 29 -1.10 -5.00 2.03
C LEU A 29 -2.24 -4.06 2.45
N TYR A 30 -1.94 -3.09 3.29
CA TYR A 30 -2.86 -2.08 3.78
C TYR A 30 -2.63 -0.76 3.05
N GLU A 31 -3.72 -0.20 2.54
CA GLU A 31 -3.80 1.12 1.94
C GLU A 31 -4.42 2.07 2.96
N LEU A 32 -3.77 3.22 3.15
CA LEU A 32 -4.17 4.28 4.06
C LEU A 32 -4.10 5.62 3.35
N GLN A 33 -5.07 6.48 3.65
CA GLN A 33 -5.05 7.87 3.20
C GLN A 33 -5.11 8.81 4.40
N CYS A 34 -3.98 9.46 4.73
CA CYS A 34 -3.86 10.36 5.87
C CYS A 34 -3.48 11.76 5.38
N SER A 35 -4.20 12.80 5.82
CA SER A 35 -3.82 14.21 5.55
C SER A 35 -3.54 14.53 4.08
N ASN A 36 -4.34 13.99 3.15
CA ASN A 36 -4.12 14.08 1.69
C ASN A 36 -2.80 13.45 1.22
N GLN A 37 -2.38 12.34 1.84
CA GLN A 37 -1.26 11.55 1.38
C GLN A 37 -1.63 10.06 1.40
N TYR A 38 -1.15 9.34 0.39
CA TYR A 38 -1.38 7.92 0.20
C TYR A 38 -0.22 7.10 0.76
N TYR A 39 -0.53 6.03 1.49
CA TYR A 39 0.46 5.15 2.12
C TYR A 39 0.11 3.69 1.90
N LEU A 40 1.14 2.87 1.69
CA LEU A 40 1.03 1.42 1.63
C LEU A 40 1.94 0.77 2.67
N SER A 41 1.39 -0.17 3.43
CA SER A 41 2.13 -0.87 4.49
C SER A 41 1.74 -2.35 4.59
N LEU A 42 2.70 -3.16 5.05
CA LEU A 42 2.47 -4.56 5.44
C LEU A 42 1.88 -4.69 6.85
N GLU A 43 1.84 -3.58 7.61
CA GLU A 43 1.42 -3.56 9.00
C GLU A 43 0.05 -2.87 9.11
N ASN A 44 -0.81 -3.48 9.93
CA ASN A 44 -2.13 -2.96 10.18
C ASN A 44 -2.06 -1.73 11.10
N CYS A 45 -2.60 -0.59 10.67
CA CYS A 45 -2.51 0.68 11.42
C CYS A 45 -3.63 1.66 11.02
N ASP A 46 -3.61 2.86 11.59
CA ASP A 46 -4.48 3.97 11.24
C ASP A 46 -3.66 5.28 11.12
N CYS A 47 -4.32 6.39 10.82
CA CYS A 47 -3.63 7.66 10.59
C CYS A 47 -3.16 8.39 11.85
N LYS A 48 -3.49 7.90 13.05
CA LYS A 48 -2.97 8.47 14.30
C LYS A 48 -1.54 7.99 14.53
N ASP A 49 -1.31 6.71 14.24
CA ASP A 49 -0.01 6.06 14.37
C ASP A 49 0.35 5.36 13.06
N LEU A 50 1.04 6.10 12.17
CA LEU A 50 1.57 5.51 10.95
C LEU A 50 2.53 4.35 11.28
N PRO A 51 2.51 3.27 10.49
CA PRO A 51 3.38 2.12 10.71
C PRO A 51 4.83 2.53 10.47
N LYS A 52 5.79 1.85 11.09
CA LYS A 52 7.22 2.18 10.90
C LYS A 52 7.72 1.84 9.49
N ASN A 53 7.10 0.83 8.88
CA ASN A 53 7.47 0.32 7.57
C ASN A 53 6.33 0.59 6.59
N TYR A 54 6.52 1.55 5.72
CA TYR A 54 5.57 1.88 4.66
C TYR A 54 6.31 2.45 3.45
N PHE A 55 5.60 2.51 2.34
CA PHE A 55 6.08 3.18 1.15
C PHE A 55 4.97 4.04 0.54
N ILE A 56 5.40 5.01 -0.25
CA ILE A 56 4.55 5.95 -0.95
C ILE A 56 4.91 5.88 -2.43
N PRO A 57 3.97 5.55 -3.32
CA PRO A 57 4.19 5.69 -4.75
C PRO A 57 4.36 7.18 -5.08
N VAL A 58 5.39 7.49 -5.86
CA VAL A 58 5.58 8.80 -6.48
C VAL A 58 5.01 8.69 -7.88
N GLY A 59 3.73 9.05 -7.99
CA GLY A 59 3.03 9.19 -9.26
C GLY A 59 3.68 10.20 -10.21
N GLU A 60 3.34 10.09 -11.48
CA GLU A 60 3.76 11.03 -12.52
C GLU A 60 2.93 12.33 -12.47
N LYS A 61 2.92 13.08 -13.58
CA LYS A 61 2.14 14.31 -13.76
C LYS A 61 0.72 14.14 -13.19
N ASP A 62 0.27 15.14 -12.43
CA ASP A 62 -1.01 15.16 -11.71
C ASP A 62 -1.12 14.24 -10.49
N SER A 63 0.01 13.72 -9.98
CA SER A 63 0.07 12.86 -8.78
C SER A 63 -0.65 11.52 -8.94
N PHE A 64 -0.95 11.08 -10.16
CA PHE A 64 -1.54 9.77 -10.42
C PHE A 64 -0.47 8.67 -10.41
N PHE A 65 -0.78 7.52 -9.81
CA PHE A 65 0.07 6.35 -9.88
C PHE A 65 -0.72 5.10 -10.27
N GLU A 66 -0.02 4.18 -10.91
CA GLU A 66 -0.44 2.82 -11.16
C GLU A 66 0.71 1.87 -10.79
N ILE A 67 0.40 0.87 -9.98
CA ILE A 67 1.37 -0.12 -9.49
C ILE A 67 0.80 -1.53 -9.60
N PHE A 68 1.68 -2.48 -9.91
CA PHE A 68 1.37 -3.86 -10.21
C PHE A 68 2.09 -4.76 -9.22
N ILE A 69 1.32 -5.44 -8.37
CA ILE A 69 1.85 -6.12 -7.20
C ILE A 69 1.58 -7.61 -7.31
N LYS A 70 2.59 -8.40 -6.99
CA LYS A 70 2.47 -9.86 -6.84
C LYS A 70 3.28 -10.34 -5.66
N GLU A 71 2.97 -11.55 -5.19
CA GLU A 71 3.88 -12.28 -4.33
C GLU A 71 4.96 -12.95 -5.19
N ASN A 72 6.22 -12.83 -4.78
CA ASN A 72 7.35 -13.51 -5.40
C ASN A 72 8.28 -14.04 -4.30
N LYS A 73 8.45 -15.36 -4.23
CA LYS A 73 9.33 -16.04 -3.24
C LYS A 73 9.10 -15.58 -1.78
N GLY A 74 7.84 -15.38 -1.38
CA GLY A 74 7.49 -14.98 -0.01
C GLY A 74 7.69 -13.50 0.31
N LYS A 75 8.02 -12.67 -0.69
CA LYS A 75 8.04 -11.20 -0.59
C LYS A 75 7.00 -10.58 -1.51
N LEU A 76 6.58 -9.35 -1.22
CA LEU A 76 5.87 -8.57 -2.22
C LEU A 76 6.86 -8.05 -3.26
N GLN A 77 6.53 -8.22 -4.53
CA GLN A 77 7.19 -7.52 -5.62
C GLN A 77 6.24 -6.42 -6.11
N VAL A 78 6.65 -5.17 -5.96
CA VAL A 78 5.90 -4.00 -6.42
C VAL A 78 6.55 -3.51 -7.70
N ASN A 79 5.79 -3.55 -8.78
CA ASN A 79 6.24 -3.13 -10.09
C ASN A 79 5.54 -1.83 -10.46
N SER A 80 6.26 -0.90 -11.06
CA SER A 80 5.69 0.31 -11.63
C SER A 80 6.31 0.58 -12.99
N LEU A 81 5.53 1.27 -13.82
CA LEU A 81 6.03 1.93 -15.00
C LEU A 81 6.38 3.37 -14.61
N TYR A 82 7.67 3.71 -14.69
CA TYR A 82 8.24 5.04 -14.38
C TYR A 82 8.04 5.61 -12.95
N ASN A 83 7.04 5.16 -12.19
CA ASN A 83 6.77 5.66 -10.84
C ASN A 83 7.86 5.23 -9.86
N LYS A 84 8.44 6.21 -9.15
CA LYS A 84 9.38 5.95 -8.06
C LYS A 84 8.61 5.62 -6.78
N PHE A 85 9.35 5.17 -5.76
CA PHE A 85 8.80 4.92 -4.44
C PHE A 85 9.63 5.67 -3.40
N ILE A 86 8.96 6.27 -2.42
CA ILE A 86 9.60 6.75 -1.19
C ILE A 86 9.35 5.68 -0.13
N THR A 87 10.41 5.11 0.42
CA THR A 87 10.39 4.01 1.37
C THR A 87 10.75 4.53 2.76
N PHE A 88 10.14 3.94 3.79
CA PHE A 88 10.37 4.29 5.19
C PHE A 88 10.60 3.03 6.02
N GLY A 89 11.45 3.13 7.04
CA GLY A 89 11.86 2.00 7.87
C GLY A 89 12.72 1.02 7.09
N ASN A 90 12.50 -0.29 7.29
CA ASN A 90 13.21 -1.36 6.59
C ASN A 90 12.33 -2.08 5.56
N ILE A 91 11.38 -1.39 4.95
CA ILE A 91 10.41 -2.00 4.03
C ILE A 91 11.05 -2.61 2.78
N GLU A 92 12.21 -2.11 2.35
CA GLU A 92 12.99 -2.64 1.22
C GLU A 92 13.55 -4.04 1.48
N GLU A 93 13.69 -4.45 2.75
CA GLU A 93 14.08 -5.83 3.08
C GLU A 93 12.91 -6.81 2.83
N LYS A 94 11.67 -6.30 2.87
CA LYS A 94 10.42 -7.07 2.80
C LYS A 94 9.73 -6.98 1.43
N ILE A 95 10.03 -5.93 0.65
CA ILE A 95 9.40 -5.64 -0.63
C ILE A 95 10.48 -5.39 -1.69
N ASP A 96 10.37 -6.10 -2.81
CA ASP A 96 11.19 -5.89 -3.98
C ASP A 96 10.52 -4.85 -4.89
N PHE A 97 11.10 -3.65 -4.99
CA PHE A 97 10.61 -2.60 -5.87
C PHE A 97 11.28 -2.69 -7.24
N ILE A 98 10.49 -2.81 -8.31
CA ILE A 98 10.98 -2.89 -9.69
C ILE A 98 10.34 -1.78 -10.50
N ILE A 99 11.18 -0.86 -10.99
CA ILE A 99 10.75 0.23 -11.86
C ILE A 99 11.10 -0.15 -13.30
N HIS A 100 10.08 -0.28 -14.13
CA HIS A 100 10.23 -0.53 -15.55
C HIS A 100 10.32 0.80 -16.29
N THR A 101 11.31 0.93 -17.16
CA THR A 101 11.51 2.10 -18.02
C THR A 101 11.16 1.82 -19.49
N ASP A 102 10.94 0.57 -19.84
CA ASP A 102 10.52 0.12 -21.16
C ASP A 102 9.07 -0.39 -21.12
N ASN A 103 8.19 0.35 -21.80
CA ASN A 103 6.76 0.04 -21.86
C ASN A 103 6.48 -1.31 -22.52
N ALA A 104 7.17 -1.64 -23.61
CA ALA A 104 6.84 -2.84 -24.39
C ALA A 104 7.10 -4.10 -23.58
N SER A 105 8.30 -4.19 -23.00
CA SER A 105 8.68 -5.30 -22.12
C SER A 105 7.79 -5.39 -20.87
N PHE A 106 7.34 -4.26 -20.35
CA PHE A 106 6.46 -4.23 -19.19
C PHE A 106 5.05 -4.75 -19.52
N MET A 107 4.45 -4.28 -20.61
CA MET A 107 3.13 -4.72 -21.09
C MET A 107 3.10 -6.24 -21.31
N ASP A 108 4.11 -6.77 -21.99
CA ASP A 108 4.28 -8.21 -22.20
C ASP A 108 4.38 -9.00 -20.88
N SER A 109 4.96 -8.40 -19.83
CA SER A 109 5.10 -9.02 -18.52
C SER A 109 3.78 -9.08 -17.76
N ILE A 110 3.00 -7.99 -17.80
CA ILE A 110 1.72 -7.91 -17.08
C ILE A 110 0.62 -8.73 -17.74
N GLU A 111 0.68 -8.97 -19.05
CA GLU A 111 -0.29 -9.84 -19.75
C GLU A 111 -0.12 -11.32 -19.39
N LYS A 112 1.10 -11.75 -19.07
CA LYS A 112 1.43 -13.16 -18.80
C LYS A 112 1.30 -13.56 -17.34
N VAL A 113 1.12 -12.60 -16.43
CA VAL A 113 1.18 -12.82 -14.98
C VAL A 113 -0.01 -12.14 -14.30
N ASN A 114 -0.63 -12.84 -13.35
CA ASN A 114 -1.75 -12.30 -12.60
C ASN A 114 -1.27 -11.32 -11.52
N TYR A 115 -1.21 -10.02 -11.85
CA TYR A 115 -0.89 -8.95 -10.91
C TYR A 115 -2.14 -8.40 -10.23
N THR A 116 -2.01 -8.04 -8.95
CA THR A 116 -2.94 -7.13 -8.29
C THR A 116 -2.59 -5.71 -8.69
N VAL A 117 -3.52 -5.02 -9.37
CA VAL A 117 -3.32 -3.64 -9.82
C VAL A 117 -3.92 -2.67 -8.81
N ILE A 118 -3.13 -1.69 -8.37
CA ILE A 118 -3.56 -0.59 -7.51
C ILE A 118 -3.34 0.72 -8.26
N ARG A 119 -4.40 1.54 -8.31
CA ARG A 119 -4.42 2.86 -8.95
C ARG A 119 -4.89 3.89 -7.96
N GLY A 120 -4.32 5.08 -8.01
CA GLY A 120 -4.75 6.16 -7.14
C GLY A 120 -4.00 7.45 -7.38
N TYR A 121 -4.25 8.42 -6.50
CA TYR A 121 -3.55 9.69 -6.47
C TYR A 121 -2.78 9.81 -5.17
N ILE A 122 -1.53 10.28 -5.22
CA ILE A 122 -0.70 10.44 -4.02
C ILE A 122 -1.37 11.40 -3.03
N ASN A 123 -2.03 12.45 -3.54
CA ASN A 123 -2.75 13.43 -2.74
C ASN A 123 -4.14 12.96 -2.26
N GLY A 124 -4.55 11.77 -2.70
CA GLY A 124 -5.82 11.14 -2.34
C GLY A 124 -7.08 11.87 -2.84
N ARG A 125 -6.96 12.78 -3.81
CA ARG A 125 -8.11 13.43 -4.47
C ARG A 125 -8.06 13.16 -5.97
N MET A 126 -9.06 12.44 -6.48
CA MET A 126 -9.49 12.64 -7.86
C MET A 126 -10.11 14.04 -7.90
N ASN A 127 -9.41 15.01 -8.50
CA ASN A 127 -10.13 16.18 -9.00
C ASN A 127 -10.78 15.74 -10.33
N PRO A 128 -12.12 15.64 -10.39
CA PRO A 128 -12.84 15.28 -11.60
C PRO A 128 -12.67 16.33 -12.71
#